data_AF-A0A920RVU7-F1
#
_entry.id   AF-A0A920RVU7-F1
#
_cell.length_a   1.000
_cell.length_b   1.000
_cell.length_c   1.000
_cell.angle_alpha   90.00
_cell.angle_beta   90.00
_cell.angle_gamma   90.00
#
_symmetry.space_group_name_H-M   'P 1'
#
loop_
_entity.id
_entity.type
_entity.pdbx_description
1 polymer ?
#
loop_
_entity_poly.entity_id
_entity_poly.type
_entity_poly.pdbx_seq_one_letter_code
_entity_poly.pdbx_strand_id
1 'polypeptide(L)'
;MTVTEYSNDQISFDVIKETLRVTNLGDLNKNSEVNIERSLKFGDEVGGHLLSGHISCACKASLNDAEGEVEILVDKPENWGHTFIPKRVCCLKWSKLNFGKVNDKVFLFTLFLRQSGLLIFFP
;
A
#
# COMPACT_ATOMS: atom_id res chain seq x y z
N MET A 1 -6.60 6.45 10.01
CA MET A 1 -5.94 7.17 11.13
C MET A 1 -6.51 8.59 11.18
N THR A 2 -6.52 9.23 12.34
CA THR A 2 -7.06 10.58 12.55
C THR A 2 -5.98 11.47 13.14
N VAL A 3 -5.84 12.69 12.62
CA VAL A 3 -4.84 13.66 13.10
C VAL A 3 -5.18 14.09 14.52
N THR A 4 -4.19 14.05 15.41
CA THR A 4 -4.32 14.48 16.81
C THR A 4 -3.65 15.83 17.06
N GLU A 5 -2.60 16.15 16.31
CA GLU A 5 -1.90 17.42 16.37
C GLU A 5 -1.35 17.80 14.99
N TYR A 6 -1.29 19.10 14.70
CA TYR A 6 -0.65 19.64 13.51
C TYR A 6 0.07 20.95 13.83
N SER A 7 1.39 20.98 13.69
CA SER A 7 2.19 22.19 13.84
C SER A 7 3.55 22.06 13.13
N ASN A 8 4.11 23.18 12.64
CA ASN A 8 5.47 23.22 12.06
C ASN A 8 5.77 22.11 11.03
N ASP A 9 4.87 21.91 10.07
CA ASP A 9 4.94 20.85 9.05
C ASP A 9 4.98 19.41 9.60
N GLN A 10 4.57 19.22 10.85
CA GLN A 10 4.43 17.92 11.50
C GLN A 10 2.97 17.62 11.77
N ILE A 11 2.59 16.38 11.49
CA ILE A 11 1.28 15.80 11.80
C ILE A 11 1.48 14.64 12.77
N SER A 12 0.65 14.60 13.81
CA SER A 12 0.62 13.52 14.80
C SER A 12 -0.64 12.69 14.63
N PHE A 13 -0.53 11.40 14.92
CA PHE A 13 -1.65 10.46 14.88
C PHE A 13 -1.55 9.51 16.06
N ASP A 14 -2.68 9.17 16.64
CA ASP A 14 -2.77 8.03 17.54
C ASP A 14 -3.01 6.74 16.75
N VAL A 15 -2.25 5.70 17.08
CA VAL A 15 -2.35 4.39 16.44
C VAL A 15 -2.78 3.36 17.48
N ILE A 16 -3.92 2.71 17.22
CA ILE A 16 -4.42 1.64 18.08
C ILE A 16 -3.68 0.32 17.82
N LYS A 17 -3.68 -0.57 18.81
CA LYS A 17 -2.97 -1.87 18.75
C LYS A 17 -3.35 -2.71 17.52
N GLU A 18 -4.63 -2.72 17.13
CA GLU A 18 -5.06 -3.50 15.97
C GLU A 18 -4.42 -2.99 14.68
N THR A 19 -4.31 -1.67 14.51
CA THR A 19 -3.61 -1.09 13.36
C THR A 19 -2.13 -1.47 13.35
N LEU A 20 -1.45 -1.44 14.49
CA LEU A 20 -0.05 -1.91 14.57
C LEU A 20 0.08 -3.40 14.23
N ARG A 21 -0.92 -4.22 14.60
CA ARG A 21 -0.91 -5.67 14.36
C ARG A 21 -1.04 -6.03 12.87
N VAL A 22 -1.80 -5.27 12.10
CA VAL A 22 -2.12 -5.58 10.69
C VAL A 22 -1.37 -4.73 9.68
N THR A 23 -0.48 -3.84 10.12
CA THR A 23 0.30 -2.93 9.27
C THR A 23 1.78 -3.02 9.59
N ASN A 24 2.63 -2.40 8.77
CA ASN A 24 4.06 -2.27 9.02
C ASN A 24 4.41 -1.01 9.85
N LEU A 25 3.42 -0.32 10.44
CA LEU A 25 3.66 0.92 11.19
C LEU A 25 4.52 0.68 12.44
N GLY A 26 4.47 -0.53 13.01
CA GLY A 26 5.29 -0.90 14.18
C GLY A 26 6.78 -1.05 13.87
N ASP A 27 7.15 -1.19 12.59
CA ASP A 27 8.54 -1.37 12.15
C ASP A 27 9.20 -0.05 11.73
N LEU A 28 8.44 1.05 11.74
CA LEU A 28 8.94 2.36 11.31
C LEU A 28 9.90 2.94 12.36
N ASN A 29 10.97 3.55 11.86
CA ASN A 29 11.96 4.26 12.67
C ASN A 29 11.88 5.76 12.36
N LYS A 30 12.60 6.56 13.17
CA LYS A 30 12.77 7.99 12.86
C LYS A 30 13.36 8.14 11.46
N ASN A 31 12.80 9.06 10.67
CA ASN A 31 13.13 9.32 9.27
C ASN A 31 12.69 8.24 8.25
N SER A 32 11.92 7.22 8.67
CA SER A 32 11.28 6.33 7.70
C SER A 32 10.30 7.09 6.81
N GLU A 33 10.37 6.84 5.51
CA GLU A 33 9.44 7.42 4.54
C GLU A 33 8.11 6.66 4.55
N VAL A 34 7.01 7.42 4.43
CA VAL A 34 5.65 6.89 4.43
C VAL A 34 4.82 7.57 3.36
N ASN A 35 3.88 6.81 2.79
CA ASN A 35 2.91 7.35 1.86
C ASN A 35 1.77 8.02 2.64
N ILE A 36 1.42 9.25 2.25
CA ILE A 36 0.35 10.04 2.85
C ILE A 36 -0.65 10.42 1.75
N GLU A 37 -1.92 10.12 1.98
CA GLU A 37 -3.03 10.52 1.11
C GLU A 37 -4.09 11.23 1.97
N ARG A 38 -4.63 12.35 1.48
CA ARG A 38 -5.69 13.08 2.18
C ARG A 38 -7.03 12.38 1.98
N SER A 39 -7.93 12.48 2.97
CA SER A 39 -9.30 12.02 2.80
C SER A 39 -9.99 12.79 1.67
N LEU A 40 -10.75 12.06 0.85
CA LEU A 40 -11.53 12.63 -0.24
C LEU A 40 -12.56 13.62 0.31
N LYS A 41 -12.68 14.76 -0.36
CA LYS A 41 -13.75 15.73 -0.17
C LYS A 41 -14.91 15.44 -1.12
N PHE A 42 -16.09 15.93 -0.77
CA PHE A 42 -17.24 15.84 -1.67
C PHE A 42 -16.94 16.59 -2.98
N GLY A 43 -17.07 15.90 -4.11
CA GLY A 43 -16.76 16.45 -5.44
C GLY A 43 -15.33 16.17 -5.93
N ASP A 44 -14.47 15.53 -5.13
CA ASP A 44 -13.16 15.08 -5.61
C ASP A 44 -13.32 13.95 -6.64
N GLU A 45 -12.50 13.96 -7.69
CA GLU A 45 -12.46 12.89 -8.69
C GLU A 45 -11.86 11.61 -8.09
N VAL A 46 -12.54 10.48 -8.30
CA VAL A 46 -12.04 9.17 -7.89
C VAL A 46 -11.36 8.49 -9.07
N GLY A 47 -10.03 8.61 -9.16
CA GLY A 47 -9.23 7.80 -10.07
C GLY A 47 -9.17 6.34 -9.61
N GLY A 48 -9.65 5.39 -10.43
CA GLY A 48 -9.58 3.95 -10.13
C GLY A 48 -10.70 3.45 -9.22
N HIS A 49 -10.37 2.92 -8.03
CA HIS A 49 -11.32 2.32 -7.09
C HIS A 49 -11.36 3.08 -5.76
N LEU A 50 -12.49 2.99 -5.05
CA LEU A 50 -12.68 3.53 -3.70
C LEU A 50 -11.81 2.79 -2.68
N LEU A 51 -11.03 3.54 -1.90
CA LEU A 51 -10.23 3.01 -0.80
C LEU A 51 -10.87 3.38 0.53
N SER A 52 -11.12 2.38 1.37
CA SER A 52 -11.80 2.58 2.66
C SER A 52 -10.88 3.00 3.79
N GLY A 53 -9.57 3.00 3.60
CA GLY A 53 -8.62 3.22 4.69
C GLY A 53 -8.37 2.01 5.60
N HIS A 54 -9.04 0.87 5.37
CA HIS A 54 -8.93 -0.32 6.20
C HIS A 54 -7.88 -1.29 5.65
N ILE A 55 -6.88 -1.60 6.45
CA ILE A 55 -5.80 -2.54 6.09
C ILE A 55 -6.14 -3.91 6.65
N SER A 56 -6.11 -4.92 5.79
CA SER A 56 -6.46 -6.30 6.16
C SER A 56 -5.26 -7.13 6.66
N CYS A 57 -4.06 -6.87 6.13
CA CYS A 57 -2.84 -7.60 6.48
C CYS A 57 -1.57 -6.88 6.03
N ALA A 58 -0.46 -7.21 6.68
CA ALA A 58 0.90 -6.92 6.21
C ALA A 58 1.50 -8.17 5.56
N CYS A 59 2.28 -7.98 4.49
CA CYS A 59 2.93 -9.05 3.73
C CYS A 59 4.37 -8.62 3.41
N LYS A 60 5.26 -9.60 3.21
CA LYS A 60 6.60 -9.31 2.68
C LYS A 60 6.50 -8.95 1.21
N ALA A 61 7.33 -8.03 0.78
CA ALA A 61 7.42 -7.64 -0.61
C ALA A 61 8.89 -7.39 -1.01
N SER A 62 9.20 -7.66 -2.27
CA SER A 62 10.52 -7.42 -2.87
C SER A 62 10.38 -6.79 -4.24
N LEU A 63 11.34 -5.95 -4.59
CA LEU A 63 11.43 -5.32 -5.90
C LEU A 63 12.32 -6.13 -6.84
N ASN A 64 11.91 -6.24 -8.09
CA ASN A 64 12.69 -6.78 -9.18
C ASN A 64 12.70 -5.75 -10.31
N ASP A 65 13.89 -5.29 -10.71
CA ASP A 65 14.06 -4.34 -11.81
C ASP A 65 14.12 -5.13 -13.12
N ALA A 66 13.08 -4.99 -13.95
CA ALA A 66 12.94 -5.71 -15.20
C ALA A 66 12.86 -4.71 -16.36
N GLU A 67 13.98 -4.47 -17.04
CA GLU A 67 14.05 -3.74 -18.32
C GLU A 67 13.26 -2.41 -18.37
N GLY A 68 13.31 -1.60 -17.30
CA GLY A 68 12.61 -0.31 -17.22
C GLY A 68 11.18 -0.37 -16.65
N GLU A 69 10.75 -1.56 -16.24
CA GLU A 69 9.55 -1.80 -15.44
C GLU A 69 9.97 -2.30 -14.06
N VAL A 70 9.31 -1.79 -13.01
CA VAL A 70 9.56 -2.26 -11.64
C VAL A 70 8.51 -3.30 -11.30
N GLU A 71 8.94 -4.53 -11.11
CA GLU A 71 8.10 -5.60 -10.60
C GLU A 71 8.13 -5.61 -9.07
N ILE A 72 6.95 -5.62 -8.45
CA ILE A 72 6.77 -5.80 -7.01
C ILE A 72 6.24 -7.22 -6.80
N LEU A 73 7.06 -8.07 -6.18
CA LEU A 73 6.67 -9.39 -5.73
C LEU A 73 6.17 -9.27 -4.29
N VAL A 74 5.01 -9.84 -3.98
CA VAL A 74 4.40 -9.81 -2.65
C VAL A 74 4.05 -11.22 -2.23
N ASP A 75 4.51 -11.63 -1.05
CA ASP A 75 4.19 -12.94 -0.49
C ASP A 75 2.68 -13.03 -0.18
N LYS A 76 2.07 -14.15 -0.53
CA LYS A 76 0.66 -14.39 -0.22
C LYS A 76 0.51 -14.59 1.30
N PRO A 77 -0.36 -13.83 1.98
CA PRO A 77 -0.61 -14.04 3.40
C PRO A 77 -1.28 -15.40 3.65
N GLU A 78 -0.89 -16.07 4.74
CA GLU A 78 -1.15 -17.50 5.01
C GLU A 78 -2.63 -17.94 5.04
N ASN A 79 -3.60 -17.03 5.01
CA ASN A 79 -5.03 -17.36 5.09
C ASN A 79 -5.87 -16.87 3.89
N TRP A 80 -5.23 -16.46 2.80
CA TRP A 80 -5.92 -15.82 1.67
C TRP A 80 -6.08 -16.75 0.46
N GLY A 81 -6.16 -18.06 0.71
CA GLY A 81 -6.14 -19.15 -0.27
C GLY A 81 -7.01 -18.92 -1.52
N HIS A 82 -8.28 -18.52 -1.34
CA HIS A 82 -9.29 -18.49 -2.41
C HIS A 82 -9.90 -17.10 -2.71
N THR A 83 -9.46 -16.03 -2.03
CA THR A 83 -10.15 -14.73 -2.08
C THR A 83 -9.68 -13.80 -3.22
N PHE A 84 -8.73 -14.25 -4.06
CA PHE A 84 -8.21 -13.44 -5.16
C PHE A 84 -8.71 -13.89 -6.53
N ILE A 85 -9.43 -12.99 -7.18
CA ILE A 85 -9.86 -13.12 -8.57
C ILE A 85 -8.89 -12.27 -9.42
N PRO A 86 -8.22 -12.85 -10.42
CA PRO A 86 -7.42 -12.09 -11.38
C PRO A 86 -8.22 -10.90 -11.94
N LYS A 87 -7.57 -9.73 -12.11
CA LYS A 87 -8.18 -8.43 -12.50
C LYS A 87 -8.92 -7.64 -11.41
N ARG A 88 -8.83 -8.01 -10.13
CA ARG A 88 -9.18 -7.09 -9.03
C ARG A 88 -8.08 -6.06 -8.76
N VAL A 89 -8.36 -5.05 -7.94
CA VAL A 89 -7.37 -4.08 -7.49
C VAL A 89 -7.00 -4.38 -6.04
N CYS A 90 -5.73 -4.29 -5.71
CA CYS A 90 -5.28 -4.22 -4.33
C CYS A 90 -4.58 -2.89 -4.07
N CYS A 91 -4.38 -2.58 -2.80
CA CYS A 91 -3.63 -1.41 -2.40
C CYS A 91 -2.43 -1.83 -1.56
N LEU A 92 -1.25 -1.51 -2.09
CA LEU A 92 0.00 -1.65 -1.37
C LEU A 92 0.44 -0.24 -1.00
N LYS A 93 0.56 0.03 0.30
CA LYS A 93 0.98 1.35 0.82
C LYS A 93 0.25 2.52 0.15
N TRP A 94 -1.08 2.45 0.08
CA TRP A 94 -1.95 3.47 -0.54
C TRP A 94 -1.78 3.65 -2.06
N SER A 95 -0.93 2.86 -2.70
CA SER A 95 -0.79 2.81 -4.14
C SER A 95 -1.74 1.77 -4.73
N LYS A 96 -2.57 2.21 -5.68
CA LYS A 96 -3.52 1.34 -6.40
C LYS A 96 -2.77 0.57 -7.48
N LEU A 97 -2.81 -0.76 -7.42
CA LEU A 97 -2.09 -1.63 -8.34
C LEU A 97 -3.01 -2.68 -8.94
N ASN A 98 -2.80 -2.96 -10.23
CA ASN A 98 -3.43 -4.08 -10.91
C ASN A 98 -2.56 -5.33 -10.76
N PHE A 99 -3.17 -6.49 -10.53
CA PHE A 99 -2.44 -7.75 -10.54
C PHE A 99 -1.86 -8.03 -11.93
N GLY A 100 -0.57 -8.37 -11.97
CA GLY A 100 0.09 -8.90 -13.17
C GLY A 100 -0.07 -10.41 -13.23
N LYS A 101 0.87 -11.14 -12.62
CA LYS A 101 0.86 -12.61 -12.52
C LYS A 101 0.55 -13.03 -11.09
N VAL A 102 -0.15 -14.15 -10.93
CA VAL A 102 -0.49 -14.71 -9.63
C VAL A 102 -0.16 -16.19 -9.62
N ASN A 103 0.50 -16.65 -8.56
CA ASN A 103 0.87 -18.03 -8.33
C ASN A 103 0.54 -18.39 -6.87
N ASP A 104 0.69 -19.67 -6.51
CA ASP A 104 0.18 -20.18 -5.23
C ASP A 104 0.84 -19.52 -4.00
N LYS A 105 2.06 -19.01 -4.15
CA LYS A 105 2.87 -18.43 -3.06
C LYS A 105 3.03 -16.91 -3.11
N VAL A 106 2.97 -16.29 -4.29
CA VAL A 106 3.28 -14.87 -4.46
C VAL A 106 2.29 -14.19 -5.42
N PHE A 107 2.11 -12.89 -5.23
CA PHE A 107 1.45 -11.99 -6.15
C PHE A 107 2.53 -11.13 -6.84
N LEU A 108 2.48 -11.04 -8.16
CA LEU A 108 3.32 -10.15 -8.94
C LEU A 108 2.50 -8.94 -9.40
N PHE A 109 3.01 -7.75 -9.07
CA PHE A 109 2.50 -6.48 -9.57
C PHE A 109 3.55 -5.85 -10.46
N THR A 110 3.17 -5.46 -11.66
CA THR A 110 4.08 -4.74 -12.57
C THR A 110 3.76 -3.25 -12.50
N LEU A 111 4.73 -2.46 -12.08
CA LEU A 111 4.65 -1.01 -12.03
C LEU A 111 5.32 -0.44 -13.28
N PHE A 112 4.50 0.14 -14.16
CA PHE A 112 5.03 0.93 -15.27
C PHE A 112 5.41 2.31 -14.72
N LEU A 113 6.71 2.58 -14.62
CA LEU A 113 7.28 3.86 -14.14
C LEU A 113 6.87 5.08 -14.99
N ARG A 114 6.01 4.92 -16.00
CA ARG A 114 5.49 6.01 -16.84
C ARG A 114 4.45 6.89 -16.15
N GLN A 115 3.93 6.51 -14.99
CA GLN A 115 3.10 7.40 -14.15
C GLN A 115 3.99 8.16 -13.16
N SER A 116 4.46 9.32 -13.62
CA SER A 116 5.14 10.33 -12.81
C SER A 116 4.32 10.66 -11.55
N GLY A 117 4.75 10.14 -10.39
CA GLY A 117 4.19 10.49 -9.08
C GLY A 117 3.92 9.33 -8.12
N LEU A 118 4.01 8.07 -8.57
CA LEU A 118 3.76 6.91 -7.69
C LEU A 118 5.05 6.47 -6.98
N LEU A 119 5.17 6.80 -5.69
CA LEU A 119 6.27 6.34 -4.84
C LEU A 119 5.74 5.27 -3.86
N ILE A 120 6.38 4.10 -3.86
CA ILE A 120 6.14 3.05 -2.88
C ILE A 120 7.46 2.82 -2.15
N PHE A 121 7.56 3.32 -0.94
CA PHE A 121 8.73 3.12 -0.09
C PHE A 121 8.71 1.73 0.52
N PHE A 122 9.83 1.04 0.63
CA PHE A 122 9.99 -0.20 1.42
C PHE A 122 10.99 0.08 2.55
N PRO A 123 10.75 -0.43 3.78
CA PRO A 123 11.73 -0.35 4.85
C PRO A 123 12.96 -1.22 4.56
#